data_AF-A0A524DGD0-F1
#
_entry.id   AF-A0A524DGD0-F1
#
_cell.length_a   1.000
_cell.length_b   1.000
_cell.length_c   1.000
_cell.angle_alpha   90.00
_cell.angle_beta   90.00
_cell.angle_gamma   90.00
#
_symmetry.space_group_name_H-M   'P 1'
#
loop_
_entity.id
_entity.type
_entity.pdbx_description
1 polymer ?
#
loop_
_entity_poly.entity_id
_entity_poly.type
_entity_poly.pdbx_seq_one_letter_code
_entity_poly.pdbx_strand_id
1 'polypeptide(L)'
;MEYIKLIKEMPEIHCARGPKRCEECRKALKNKSFCLIKVYLEPGDITRPITEVYVGCRRIVGEYDVVKKFKTKEDAKKYAINHGIEIVFD
;
A
#
# COMPACT_ATOMS: atom_id res chain seq x y z
N MET A 1 -13.43 -10.68 -6.47
CA MET A 1 -13.09 -9.70 -5.43
C MET A 1 -12.85 -8.37 -6.10
N GLU A 2 -13.70 -7.40 -5.80
CA GLU A 2 -13.47 -6.02 -6.23
C GLU A 2 -12.25 -5.44 -5.49
N TYR A 3 -11.46 -4.64 -6.19
CA TYR A 3 -10.28 -4.00 -5.63
C TYR A 3 -10.10 -2.61 -6.23
N ILE A 4 -9.45 -1.74 -5.46
CA ILE A 4 -8.97 -0.44 -5.91
C ILE A 4 -7.45 -0.44 -5.94
N LYS A 5 -6.87 0.35 -6.85
CA LYS A 5 -5.42 0.58 -6.90
C LYS A 5 -5.14 2.02 -6.49
N LEU A 6 -4.14 2.21 -5.63
CA LEU A 6 -3.69 3.54 -5.25
C LEU A 6 -2.19 3.53 -4.91
N ILE A 7 -1.62 4.73 -4.87
CA ILE A 7 -0.25 4.93 -4.41
C ILE A 7 -0.30 5.37 -2.95
N LYS A 8 0.29 4.58 -2.05
CA LYS A 8 0.34 4.87 -0.62
C LYS A 8 1.80 4.99 -0.16
N GLU A 9 2.07 6.00 0.65
CA GLU A 9 3.34 6.09 1.37
C GLU A 9 3.33 5.07 2.51
N MET A 10 4.30 4.16 2.52
CA MET A 10 4.39 3.07 3.50
C MET A 10 5.83 2.85 3.94
N PRO A 11 6.06 2.59 5.24
CA PRO A 11 7.37 2.13 5.70
C PRO A 11 7.65 0.72 5.15
N GLU A 12 8.91 0.33 5.11
CA GLU A 12 9.24 -1.05 4.79
C GLU A 12 8.78 -2.00 5.91
N ILE A 13 8.05 -3.03 5.52
CA ILE A 13 7.57 -4.07 6.42
C ILE A 13 8.55 -5.23 6.35
N HIS A 14 9.28 -5.45 7.44
CA HIS A 14 10.17 -6.60 7.58
C HIS A 14 9.43 -7.84 8.09
N CYS A 15 8.50 -7.70 9.05
CA CYS A 15 7.73 -8.83 9.58
C CYS A 15 6.37 -8.42 10.17
N ALA A 16 5.51 -9.41 10.41
CA ALA A 16 4.16 -9.22 10.95
C ALA A 16 4.11 -8.67 12.39
N ARG A 17 5.21 -8.74 13.15
CA ARG A 17 5.27 -8.24 14.53
C ARG A 17 5.22 -6.70 14.61
N GLY A 18 5.61 -6.03 13.53
CA GLY A 18 5.60 -4.57 13.41
C GLY A 18 6.63 -3.85 14.30
N PRO A 19 6.70 -2.50 14.21
CA PRO A 19 7.75 -1.68 14.83
C PRO A 19 7.71 -1.62 16.37
N LYS A 20 6.55 -1.95 16.96
CA LYS A 20 6.41 -2.03 18.43
C LYS A 20 7.27 -3.17 18.99
N ARG A 21 7.41 -4.27 18.25
CA ARG A 21 8.05 -5.52 18.72
C ARG A 21 9.27 -5.96 17.90
N CYS A 22 9.53 -5.36 16.73
CA CYS A 22 10.67 -5.66 15.88
C CYS A 22 11.55 -4.41 15.68
N GLU A 23 12.84 -4.52 16.00
CA GLU A 23 13.80 -3.43 15.88
C GLU A 23 14.03 -3.01 14.42
N GLU A 24 14.09 -3.96 13.49
CA GLU A 24 14.25 -3.66 12.07
C GLU A 24 13.04 -2.93 11.49
N CYS A 25 11.82 -3.36 11.84
CA CYS A 25 10.60 -2.61 11.50
C CYS A 25 10.62 -1.19 12.10
N ARG A 26 11.20 -1.01 13.29
CA ARG A 26 11.32 0.31 13.93
C ARG A 26 12.32 1.21 13.20
N LYS A 27 13.44 0.67 12.73
CA LYS A 27 14.40 1.40 11.88
C LYS A 27 13.77 1.75 10.54
N ALA A 28 13.05 0.81 9.93
CA ALA A 28 12.35 0.98 8.66
C ALA A 28 11.25 2.05 8.68
N LEU A 29 10.70 2.40 9.85
CA LEU A 29 9.75 3.53 9.96
C LEU A 29 10.33 4.87 9.46
N LYS A 30 11.66 5.04 9.54
CA LYS A 30 12.35 6.24 9.05
C LYS A 30 12.47 6.24 7.52
N ASN A 31 12.41 5.07 6.90
CA ASN A 31 12.57 4.89 5.46
C ASN A 31 11.20 4.61 4.84
N LYS A 32 10.51 5.68 4.46
CA LYS A 32 9.24 5.58 3.77
C LYS A 32 9.48 5.36 2.27
N SER A 33 8.64 4.53 1.68
CA SER A 33 8.60 4.24 0.25
C SER A 33 7.21 4.49 -0.30
N PHE A 34 7.10 4.75 -1.60
CA PHE A 34 5.81 4.87 -2.27
C PHE A 34 5.44 3.52 -2.88
N CYS A 35 4.35 2.93 -2.43
CA CYS A 35 3.90 1.62 -2.89
C CYS A 35 2.65 1.78 -3.76
N LEU A 36 2.67 1.20 -4.95
CA LEU A 36 1.44 0.91 -5.68
C LEU A 36 0.82 -0.34 -5.04
N ILE A 37 -0.35 -0.16 -4.43
CA ILE A 37 -1.05 -1.23 -3.73
C ILE A 37 -2.41 -1.52 -4.38
N LYS A 38 -2.83 -2.77 -4.31
CA LYS A 38 -4.22 -3.19 -4.55
C LYS A 38 -4.89 -3.35 -3.19
N VAL A 39 -5.98 -2.66 -2.94
CA VAL A 39 -6.80 -2.83 -1.73
C VAL A 39 -8.10 -3.50 -2.13
N TYR A 40 -8.38 -4.67 -1.54
CA TYR A 40 -9.59 -5.44 -1.78
C TYR A 40 -10.73 -4.88 -0.94
N LEU A 41 -11.91 -4.74 -1.56
CA LEU A 41 -13.10 -4.20 -0.89
C LEU A 41 -13.84 -5.26 -0.06
N GLU A 42 -13.58 -6.52 -0.36
CA GLU A 42 -14.15 -7.68 0.31
C GLU A 42 -13.02 -8.54 0.89
N PRO A 43 -13.22 -9.18 2.06
CA PRO A 43 -12.24 -10.10 2.63
C PRO A 43 -12.07 -11.33 1.73
N GLY A 44 -10.84 -11.85 1.67
CA GLY A 44 -10.55 -13.08 0.93
C GLY A 44 -10.39 -14.29 1.84
N ASP A 45 -10.23 -15.47 1.23
CA ASP A 45 -9.98 -16.72 1.96
C ASP A 45 -8.52 -16.90 2.39
N ILE A 46 -7.62 -15.98 1.99
CA ILE A 46 -6.19 -16.05 2.33
C ILE A 46 -5.79 -14.91 3.26
N THR A 47 -4.87 -15.20 4.19
CA THR A 47 -4.35 -14.22 5.12
C THR A 47 -3.52 -13.15 4.42
N ARG A 48 -4.01 -11.92 4.37
CA ARG A 48 -3.30 -10.74 3.86
C ARG A 48 -3.17 -9.65 4.93
N PRO A 49 -2.18 -8.75 4.80
CA PRO A 49 -2.12 -7.58 5.65
C PRO A 49 -3.30 -6.63 5.33
N ILE A 50 -3.80 -5.96 6.37
CA ILE A 50 -4.89 -4.99 6.25
C ILE A 50 -4.30 -3.57 6.27
N THR A 51 -4.89 -2.67 5.50
CA THR A 51 -4.57 -1.24 5.52
C THR A 51 -5.83 -0.39 5.49
N GLU A 52 -5.68 0.86 5.89
CA GLU A 52 -6.72 1.88 5.79
C GLU A 52 -6.32 2.89 4.70
N VAL A 53 -7.24 3.19 3.79
CA VAL A 53 -7.05 4.19 2.72
C VAL A 53 -8.24 5.13 2.66
N TYR A 54 -7.98 6.36 2.24
CA TYR A 54 -9.01 7.36 2.01
C TYR A 54 -9.15 7.54 0.50
N VAL A 55 -10.39 7.46 0.02
CA VAL A 55 -10.74 7.69 -1.38
C VAL A 55 -11.81 8.78 -1.37
N GLY A 56 -11.41 10.00 -1.72
CA GLY A 56 -12.23 11.20 -1.47
C GLY A 56 -12.59 11.30 0.02
N CYS A 57 -13.89 11.40 0.33
CA CYS A 57 -14.36 11.47 1.72
C CYS A 57 -14.67 10.10 2.35
N ARG A 58 -14.36 8.99 1.67
CA ARG A 58 -14.67 7.63 2.15
C ARG A 58 -13.42 6.96 2.71
N ARG A 59 -13.55 6.42 3.92
CA ARG A 59 -12.54 5.59 4.57
C ARG A 59 -12.80 4.13 4.24
N ILE A 60 -11.81 3.47 3.64
CA ILE A 60 -11.88 2.05 3.26
C ILE A 60 -10.82 1.31 4.08
N VAL A 61 -11.24 0.23 4.74
CA VAL A 61 -10.34 -0.69 5.45
C VAL A 61 -10.45 -2.02 4.75
N GLY A 62 -9.32 -2.53 4.25
CA GLY A 62 -9.32 -3.74 3.44
C GLY A 62 -7.96 -4.43 3.41
N GLU A 63 -7.98 -5.68 3.01
CA GLU A 63 -6.76 -6.43 2.68
C GLU A 63 -6.03 -5.76 1.53
N TYR A 64 -4.69 -5.83 1.50
CA TYR A 64 -3.94 -5.28 0.39
C TYR A 64 -2.76 -6.15 -0.05
N ASP A 65 -2.42 -5.99 -1.33
CA ASP A 65 -1.21 -6.52 -1.94
C ASP A 65 -0.33 -5.39 -2.47
N VAL A 66 0.97 -5.48 -2.26
CA VAL A 66 1.94 -4.55 -2.85
C VAL A 66 2.26 -5.00 -4.27
N VAL A 67 1.89 -4.20 -5.26
CA VAL A 67 2.22 -4.46 -6.66
C VAL A 67 3.67 -4.09 -6.94
N LYS A 68 4.08 -2.89 -6.51
CA LYS A 68 5.43 -2.38 -6.74
C LYS A 68 5.79 -1.27 -5.76
N LYS A 69 7.08 -1.19 -5.40
CA LYS A 69 7.65 -0.14 -4.55
C LYS A 69 8.46 0.84 -5.38
N PHE A 70 8.44 2.10 -4.97
CA PHE A 70 9.12 3.22 -5.63
C PHE A 70 9.77 4.12 -4.58
N LYS A 71 10.87 4.77 -4.99
CA LYS A 71 11.57 5.75 -4.14
C LYS A 71 10.83 7.07 -4.07
N THR A 72 10.16 7.47 -5.15
CA THR A 72 9.41 8.73 -5.24
C THR A 72 7.96 8.51 -5.66
N LYS A 73 7.08 9.44 -5.28
CA LYS A 73 5.66 9.43 -5.72
C LYS A 73 5.55 9.60 -7.23
N GLU A 74 6.43 10.39 -7.84
CA GLU A 74 6.44 10.65 -9.27
C GLU A 74 6.76 9.41 -10.08
N ASP A 75 7.73 8.59 -9.65
CA ASP A 75 8.06 7.33 -10.32
C ASP A 75 6.87 6.37 -10.29
N ALA A 76 6.17 6.29 -9.15
CA ALA A 76 4.97 5.49 -9.00
C ALA A 76 3.85 5.94 -9.96
N LYS A 77 3.66 7.26 -10.10
CA LYS A 77 2.68 7.84 -11.05
C LYS A 77 3.06 7.54 -12.50
N LYS A 78 4.31 7.79 -12.89
CA LYS A 78 4.81 7.49 -14.25
C LYS A 78 4.64 6.02 -14.59
N TYR A 79 4.95 5.14 -13.64
CA TYR A 79 4.76 3.70 -13.82
C TYR A 79 3.28 3.36 -14.06
N ALA A 80 2.36 3.91 -13.27
CA ALA A 80 0.93 3.68 -13.43
C ALA A 80 0.43 4.14 -14.81
N ILE A 81 0.81 5.36 -15.24
CA ILE A 81 0.45 5.91 -16.55
C ILE A 81 1.00 5.03 -17.68
N ASN A 82 2.30 4.71 -17.64
CA ASN A 82 2.96 3.93 -18.69
C ASN A 82 2.40 2.52 -18.85
N HIS A 83 1.81 1.94 -17.80
CA HIS A 83 1.23 0.59 -17.83
C HIS A 83 -0.31 0.61 -17.93
N GLY A 84 -0.93 1.78 -18.14
CA GLY A 84 -2.39 1.90 -18.23
C GLY A 84 -3.10 1.49 -16.94
N ILE A 85 -2.46 1.68 -15.78
CA ILE A 85 -3.02 1.33 -14.49
C ILE A 85 -3.85 2.51 -13.98
N GLU A 86 -5.17 2.33 -13.96
CA GLU A 86 -6.06 3.25 -13.27
C GLU A 86 -5.77 3.21 -11.77
N ILE A 87 -5.35 4.37 -11.25
CA ILE A 87 -5.10 4.57 -9.82
C ILE A 87 -6.04 5.66 -9.32
N VAL A 88 -6.57 5.43 -8.13
CA VAL A 88 -7.32 6.43 -7.39
C VAL A 88 -6.31 7.37 -6.74
N PHE A 89 -6.43 8.66 -7.05
CA PHE A 89 -5.67 9.70 -6.37
C PHE A 89 -6.44 10.15 -5.12
N ASP A 90 -5.69 10.37 -4.04
CA ASP A 90 -6.14 11.06 -2.84
C ASP A 90 -6.51 12.51 -3.18
#